data_AF-A0A6B3MCW7-F1
#
_entry.id   AF-A0A6B3MCW7-F1
#
_cell.length_a   1.000
_cell.length_b   1.000
_cell.length_c   1.000
_cell.angle_alpha   90.00
_cell.angle_beta   90.00
_cell.angle_gamma   90.00
#
_symmetry.space_group_name_H-M   'P 1'
#
loop_
_entity.id
_entity.type
_entity.pdbx_description
1 polymer ?
#
loop_
_entity_poly.entity_id
_entity_poly.type
_entity_poly.pdbx_seq_one_letter_code
_entity_poly.pdbx_strand_id
1 'polypeptide(L)'
;MNKISTVFKDVFSGILRKIIATAMIFLLAITMQIVSPRQAYAAGAFTSIRIGDVDGFGFGDGEGYTSATGGSINLDREGILTLRDLLPDLNGDGLVNNGDNFDNRFDKEAAGTLTTGSSFTDSGSTGSDYTDISRTSSNQPGFKFNFKVAKDKLAFDTQLYLNVMVGDYDTEGSSEYKLPVTLKTVDGTPLTGELETSAKGDKDGRIRSASLPLQFNQVFLDGDTNGEVGYWLGSLEVDFQAPDDPYNAYDFAEISTQEIQITLESNEAARLRAKFKGGFKR
;
A
#
# COMPACT_ATOMS: atom_id res chain seq x y z
N MET A 1 -34.51 59.00 50.06
CA MET A 1 -33.21 58.41 49.64
C MET A 1 -33.38 57.01 49.03
N ASN A 2 -34.25 56.81 48.02
CA ASN A 2 -34.55 55.47 47.45
C ASN A 2 -34.29 55.31 45.94
N LYS A 3 -33.84 56.34 45.22
CA LYS A 3 -33.67 56.27 43.74
C LYS A 3 -32.30 55.75 43.27
N ILE A 4 -31.26 55.80 44.11
CA ILE A 4 -29.90 55.38 43.72
C ILE A 4 -29.76 53.84 43.75
N SER A 5 -30.54 53.15 44.59
CA SER A 5 -30.49 51.70 44.74
C SER A 5 -31.03 50.93 43.51
N THR A 6 -32.03 51.46 42.81
CA THR A 6 -32.66 50.81 41.66
C THR A 6 -31.76 50.83 40.43
N VAL A 7 -31.13 51.97 40.14
CA VAL A 7 -30.25 52.11 38.97
C VAL A 7 -29.05 51.16 39.06
N PHE A 8 -28.46 50.99 40.25
CA PHE A 8 -27.34 50.06 40.43
C PHE A 8 -27.75 48.59 40.24
N LYS A 9 -28.95 48.21 40.69
CA LYS A 9 -29.46 46.84 40.51
C LYS A 9 -29.74 46.52 39.04
N ASP A 10 -30.27 47.48 38.29
CA ASP A 10 -30.59 47.29 36.88
C ASP A 10 -29.33 47.20 36.01
N VAL A 11 -28.29 47.99 36.32
CA VAL A 11 -27.00 47.92 35.61
C VAL A 11 -26.28 46.59 35.89
N PHE A 12 -26.23 46.15 37.14
CA PHE A 12 -25.59 44.86 37.48
C PHE A 12 -26.33 43.66 36.89
N SER A 13 -27.66 43.69 36.89
CA SER A 13 -28.50 42.66 36.26
C SER A 13 -28.25 42.57 34.75
N GLY A 14 -28.10 43.72 34.07
CA GLY A 14 -27.83 43.76 32.64
C GLY A 14 -26.46 43.18 32.25
N ILE A 15 -25.41 43.50 33.01
CA ILE A 15 -24.04 43.01 32.76
C ILE A 15 -23.95 41.50 33.02
N LEU A 16 -24.53 41.02 34.14
CA LEU A 16 -24.51 39.60 34.49
C LEU A 16 -25.23 38.74 33.46
N ARG A 17 -26.38 39.20 32.94
CA ARG A 17 -27.13 38.50 31.88
C ARG A 17 -26.33 38.41 30.57
N LYS A 18 -25.56 39.45 30.21
CA LYS A 18 -24.70 39.44 29.02
C LYS A 18 -23.53 38.46 29.18
N ILE A 19 -22.88 38.42 30.35
CA ILE A 19 -21.79 37.48 30.62
C ILE A 19 -22.28 36.03 30.56
N ILE A 20 -23.44 35.73 31.17
CA ILE A 20 -24.03 34.39 31.14
C ILE A 20 -24.43 33.98 29.70
N ALA A 21 -25.02 34.89 28.92
CA ALA A 21 -25.41 34.61 27.54
C ALA A 21 -24.18 34.33 26.65
N THR A 22 -23.11 35.12 26.77
CA THR A 22 -21.88 34.91 26.00
C THR A 22 -21.15 33.62 26.42
N ALA A 23 -21.13 33.31 27.72
CA ALA A 23 -20.55 32.06 28.22
C ALA A 23 -21.34 30.82 27.73
N MET A 24 -22.68 30.89 27.68
CA MET A 24 -23.48 29.80 27.12
C MET A 24 -23.31 29.63 25.61
N ILE A 25 -23.15 30.71 24.85
CA ILE A 25 -22.87 30.63 23.40
C ILE A 25 -21.49 29.98 23.16
N PHE A 26 -20.48 30.32 23.97
CA PHE A 26 -19.17 29.66 23.90
C PHE A 26 -19.23 28.19 24.34
N LEU A 27 -20.01 27.85 25.37
CA LEU A 27 -20.19 26.46 25.82
C LEU A 27 -20.95 25.61 24.79
N LEU A 28 -21.92 26.20 24.08
CA LEU A 28 -22.66 25.53 23.01
C LEU A 28 -21.82 25.36 21.72
N ALA A 29 -20.91 26.29 21.44
CA ALA A 29 -19.98 26.19 20.31
C ALA A 29 -18.88 25.13 20.54
N ILE A 30 -18.46 24.91 21.79
CA ILE A 30 -17.46 23.89 22.15
C ILE A 30 -18.06 22.47 22.14
N THR A 31 -19.37 22.30 22.37
CA THR A 31 -20.01 20.97 22.30
C THR A 31 -20.41 20.54 20.90
N MET A 32 -20.40 21.43 19.91
CA MET A 32 -20.79 21.14 18.52
C MET A 32 -19.63 20.78 17.57
N GLN A 33 -18.39 20.66 18.06
CA GLN A 33 -17.21 20.42 17.21
C GLN A 33 -16.63 18.99 17.22
N ILE A 34 -17.31 17.99 17.79
CA ILE A 34 -16.84 16.59 17.69
C ILE A 34 -17.97 15.67 17.25
N VAL A 35 -18.58 16.00 16.12
CA VAL A 35 -19.10 14.96 15.24
C VAL A 35 -18.31 15.08 13.95
N SER A 36 -17.05 14.61 14.00
CA SER A 36 -16.36 14.27 12.77
C SER A 36 -17.31 13.41 11.95
N PRO A 37 -17.54 13.71 10.66
CA PRO A 37 -18.34 12.83 9.82
C PRO A 37 -17.71 11.45 9.95
N ARG A 38 -18.42 10.51 10.58
CA ARG A 38 -18.10 9.09 10.47
C ARG A 38 -18.25 8.82 8.99
N GLN A 39 -17.14 8.84 8.25
CA GLN A 39 -17.10 8.27 6.92
C GLN A 39 -17.75 6.90 7.05
N ALA A 40 -18.81 6.68 6.27
CA ALA A 40 -19.46 5.39 6.20
C ALA A 40 -18.43 4.45 5.58
N TYR A 41 -17.61 3.82 6.42
CA TYR A 41 -16.66 2.81 5.99
C TYR A 41 -17.43 1.70 5.28
N ALA A 42 -16.88 1.23 4.16
CA ALA A 42 -17.43 0.09 3.44
C ALA A 42 -17.71 -1.05 4.43
N ALA A 43 -18.89 -1.65 4.35
CA ALA A 43 -19.27 -2.76 5.21
C ALA A 43 -18.37 -3.97 4.89
N GLY A 44 -17.30 -4.15 5.66
CA GLY A 44 -16.36 -5.26 5.50
C GLY A 44 -15.37 -5.33 6.66
N ALA A 45 -14.59 -6.42 6.72
CA ALA A 45 -13.39 -6.50 7.55
C ALA A 45 -12.23 -5.77 6.86
N PHE A 46 -11.18 -5.44 7.60
CA PHE A 46 -9.92 -5.01 7.01
C PHE A 46 -9.28 -6.19 6.28
N THR A 47 -8.92 -5.97 5.02
CA THR A 47 -8.14 -6.93 4.23
C THR A 47 -6.78 -6.37 3.88
N SER A 48 -6.69 -5.09 3.52
CA SER A 48 -5.44 -4.48 3.09
C SER A 48 -5.44 -2.95 3.14
N ILE A 49 -4.22 -2.40 3.15
CA ILE A 49 -3.87 -1.04 2.72
C ILE A 49 -2.73 -1.17 1.71
N ARG A 50 -2.83 -0.47 0.58
CA ARG A 50 -1.87 -0.49 -0.53
C ARG A 50 -1.46 0.92 -0.91
N ILE A 51 -0.17 1.11 -1.18
CA ILE A 51 0.41 2.32 -1.76
C ILE A 51 0.85 1.97 -3.18
N GLY A 52 0.34 2.71 -4.18
CA GLY A 52 0.33 2.29 -5.58
C GLY A 52 -1.02 1.72 -5.99
N ASP A 53 -1.15 1.25 -7.24
CA ASP A 53 -2.33 0.52 -7.72
C ASP A 53 -1.99 -0.87 -8.25
N VAL A 54 -2.73 -1.32 -9.27
CA VAL A 54 -2.65 -2.64 -9.90
C VAL A 54 -3.05 -2.42 -11.34
N ASP A 55 -2.16 -1.78 -12.09
CA ASP A 55 -2.38 -1.47 -13.50
C ASP A 55 -1.27 -2.02 -14.41
N GLY A 56 -0.35 -2.80 -13.84
CA GLY A 56 0.69 -3.48 -14.59
C GLY A 56 1.87 -2.57 -14.89
N PHE A 57 2.34 -1.83 -13.89
CA PHE A 57 3.45 -0.87 -14.00
C PHE A 57 3.15 0.28 -14.98
N GLY A 58 1.88 0.69 -15.06
CA GLY A 58 1.35 1.69 -15.99
C GLY A 58 1.19 1.22 -17.44
N PHE A 59 1.47 -0.05 -17.75
CA PHE A 59 1.37 -0.60 -19.11
C PHE A 59 0.04 -1.29 -19.43
N GLY A 60 -0.86 -1.41 -18.47
CA GLY A 60 -2.13 -2.10 -18.67
C GLY A 60 -1.89 -3.56 -19.04
N ASP A 61 -2.43 -3.99 -20.19
CA ASP A 61 -2.29 -5.36 -20.69
C ASP A 61 -1.00 -5.64 -21.45
N GLY A 62 -0.17 -4.61 -21.67
CA GLY A 62 1.08 -4.71 -22.43
C GLY A 62 0.90 -4.87 -23.94
N GLU A 63 -0.28 -4.55 -24.51
CA GLU A 63 -0.49 -4.59 -25.96
C GLU A 63 0.49 -3.67 -26.70
N GLY A 64 1.14 -4.21 -27.75
CA GLY A 64 2.09 -3.46 -28.58
C GLY A 64 3.52 -3.46 -28.06
N TYR A 65 3.76 -3.96 -26.84
CA TYR A 65 5.09 -4.09 -26.28
C TYR A 65 5.68 -5.49 -26.47
N THR A 66 7.01 -5.58 -26.43
CA THR A 66 7.75 -6.83 -26.58
C THR A 66 8.68 -7.07 -25.39
N SER A 67 8.87 -8.33 -25.00
CA SER A 67 9.88 -8.69 -24.00
C SER A 67 11.28 -8.63 -24.60
N ALA A 68 12.31 -8.53 -23.76
CA ALA A 68 13.72 -8.66 -24.13
C ALA A 68 14.02 -9.91 -25.00
N THR A 69 13.39 -11.05 -24.74
CA THR A 69 13.58 -12.28 -25.54
C THR A 69 12.81 -12.32 -26.86
N GLY A 70 12.10 -11.23 -27.20
CA GLY A 70 11.13 -11.17 -28.29
C GLY A 70 9.79 -11.85 -27.96
N GLY A 71 8.68 -11.23 -28.34
CA GLY A 71 7.32 -11.77 -28.14
C GLY A 71 6.51 -11.01 -27.09
N SER A 72 5.30 -11.51 -26.83
CA SER A 72 4.33 -10.89 -25.90
C SER A 72 4.89 -10.81 -24.48
N ILE A 73 4.66 -9.68 -23.81
CA ILE A 73 4.98 -9.52 -22.40
C ILE A 73 3.88 -10.04 -21.46
N ASN A 74 2.63 -10.00 -21.92
CA ASN A 74 1.49 -10.61 -21.24
C ASN A 74 1.37 -12.08 -21.65
N LEU A 75 1.89 -12.97 -20.81
CA LEU A 75 2.06 -14.39 -21.07
C LEU A 75 0.81 -15.19 -20.74
N ASP A 76 0.03 -14.76 -19.74
CA ASP A 76 -1.18 -15.45 -19.29
C ASP A 76 -2.48 -14.87 -19.86
N ARG A 77 -2.43 -13.63 -20.37
CA ARG A 77 -3.56 -12.89 -20.97
C ARG A 77 -4.66 -12.55 -19.97
N GLU A 78 -4.28 -12.24 -18.73
CA GLU A 78 -5.23 -11.84 -17.68
C GLU A 78 -5.71 -10.37 -17.81
N GLY A 79 -5.30 -9.66 -18.87
CA GLY A 79 -5.83 -8.34 -19.24
C GLY A 79 -5.16 -7.15 -18.54
N ILE A 80 -4.27 -7.41 -17.59
CA ILE A 80 -3.24 -6.49 -17.10
C ILE A 80 -1.95 -7.30 -16.94
N LEU A 81 -0.78 -6.64 -16.85
CA LEU A 81 0.46 -7.32 -16.52
C LEU A 81 0.44 -7.73 -15.05
N THR A 82 0.64 -9.01 -14.78
CA THR A 82 0.63 -9.56 -13.43
C THR A 82 1.81 -10.48 -13.17
N LEU A 83 1.70 -11.30 -12.13
CA LEU A 83 2.67 -12.34 -11.83
C LEU A 83 2.86 -13.23 -13.04
N ARG A 84 4.12 -13.49 -13.39
CA ARG A 84 4.61 -14.33 -14.51
C ARG A 84 4.78 -13.57 -15.82
N ASP A 85 4.18 -12.40 -15.97
CA ASP A 85 4.40 -11.53 -17.11
C ASP A 85 5.79 -10.89 -17.05
N LEU A 86 6.11 -10.15 -18.11
CA LEU A 86 7.39 -9.51 -18.30
C LEU A 86 7.20 -8.00 -18.40
N LEU A 87 8.19 -7.24 -17.97
CA LEU A 87 8.33 -5.83 -18.29
C LEU A 87 8.73 -5.69 -19.78
N PRO A 88 8.32 -4.60 -20.43
CA PRO A 88 8.68 -4.34 -21.83
C PRO A 88 10.15 -3.97 -22.02
N ASP A 89 10.75 -4.48 -23.09
CA ASP A 89 11.95 -3.92 -23.69
C ASP A 89 11.52 -2.72 -24.54
N LEU A 90 11.67 -1.52 -23.98
CA LEU A 90 11.17 -0.26 -24.57
C LEU A 90 12.10 0.23 -25.70
N ASN A 91 13.38 -0.10 -25.62
CA ASN A 91 14.39 0.37 -26.56
C ASN A 91 14.69 -0.66 -27.69
N GLY A 92 14.30 -1.91 -27.51
CA GLY A 92 14.41 -3.01 -28.48
C GLY A 92 15.81 -3.61 -28.60
N ASP A 93 16.68 -3.44 -27.60
CA ASP A 93 18.05 -3.98 -27.59
C ASP A 93 18.13 -5.45 -27.16
N GLY A 94 17.01 -6.05 -26.76
CA GLY A 94 16.92 -7.41 -26.30
C GLY A 94 17.26 -7.61 -24.83
N LEU A 95 17.27 -6.53 -24.04
CA LEU A 95 17.46 -6.51 -22.59
C LEU A 95 16.39 -5.61 -21.95
N VAL A 96 16.21 -5.70 -20.63
CA VAL A 96 15.43 -4.70 -19.88
C VAL A 96 16.41 -4.01 -18.94
N ASN A 97 16.83 -2.79 -19.25
CA ASN A 97 17.95 -2.13 -18.57
C ASN A 97 17.77 -0.61 -18.47
N ASN A 98 18.84 0.12 -18.14
CA ASN A 98 18.81 1.59 -17.99
C ASN A 98 18.44 2.38 -19.28
N GLY A 99 18.46 1.74 -20.45
CA GLY A 99 17.92 2.28 -21.70
C GLY A 99 16.40 2.28 -21.76
N ASP A 100 15.76 1.45 -20.94
CA ASP A 100 14.33 1.36 -20.76
C ASP A 100 13.94 2.26 -19.58
N ASN A 101 13.69 3.53 -19.88
CA ASN A 101 13.25 4.49 -18.87
C ASN A 101 11.77 4.25 -18.55
N PHE A 102 11.51 3.53 -17.48
CA PHE A 102 10.18 3.32 -16.93
C PHE A 102 9.83 4.51 -16.05
N ASP A 103 8.85 5.30 -16.48
CA ASP A 103 8.14 6.25 -15.64
C ASP A 103 6.73 6.37 -16.23
N ASN A 104 5.87 5.41 -15.88
CA ASN A 104 4.50 5.33 -16.38
C ASN A 104 3.46 5.72 -15.32
N ARG A 105 3.94 6.33 -14.23
CA ARG A 105 3.08 6.83 -13.15
C ARG A 105 1.98 7.71 -13.71
N PHE A 106 0.76 7.51 -13.22
CA PHE A 106 -0.29 8.50 -13.45
C PHE A 106 -0.27 9.60 -12.38
N ASP A 107 -1.09 10.64 -12.58
CA ASP A 107 -1.03 11.88 -11.79
C ASP A 107 -1.05 11.69 -10.26
N LYS A 108 -1.78 10.68 -9.74
CA LYS A 108 -1.88 10.49 -8.28
C LYS A 108 -0.66 9.81 -7.68
N GLU A 109 -0.04 8.90 -8.41
CA GLU A 109 1.22 8.27 -8.03
C GLU A 109 2.34 9.28 -8.07
N ALA A 110 2.47 10.03 -9.18
CA ALA A 110 3.45 11.11 -9.28
C ALA A 110 3.30 12.15 -8.15
N ALA A 111 2.07 12.36 -7.65
CA ALA A 111 1.80 13.22 -6.50
C ALA A 111 2.05 12.56 -5.13
N GLY A 112 2.32 11.26 -5.06
CA GLY A 112 2.54 10.48 -3.84
C GLY A 112 1.28 10.27 -3.00
N THR A 113 0.10 10.30 -3.62
CA THR A 113 -1.21 10.33 -2.93
C THR A 113 -2.08 9.10 -3.17
N LEU A 114 -1.57 8.12 -3.91
CA LEU A 114 -2.33 6.92 -4.23
C LEU A 114 -2.24 5.88 -3.12
N THR A 115 -3.32 5.79 -2.34
CA THR A 115 -3.54 4.74 -1.35
C THR A 115 -4.88 4.06 -1.61
N THR A 116 -4.92 2.73 -1.63
CA THR A 116 -6.14 1.92 -1.83
C THR A 116 -6.25 0.81 -0.77
N GLY A 117 -7.38 0.08 -0.72
CA GLY A 117 -7.59 -1.03 0.22
C GLY A 117 -8.98 -1.05 0.84
N SER A 118 -9.14 -1.67 2.01
CA SER A 118 -10.44 -1.89 2.64
C SER A 118 -10.46 -1.64 4.15
N SER A 119 -11.56 -1.05 4.63
CA SER A 119 -11.88 -0.87 6.05
C SER A 119 -10.79 -0.22 6.92
N PHE A 120 -10.05 0.73 6.34
CA PHE A 120 -9.08 1.56 7.03
C PHE A 120 -9.36 3.05 6.80
N THR A 121 -8.70 3.90 7.58
CA THR A 121 -8.54 5.34 7.30
C THR A 121 -7.07 5.61 7.08
N ASP A 122 -6.72 6.20 5.94
CA ASP A 122 -5.36 6.69 5.72
C ASP A 122 -5.10 7.91 6.62
N SER A 123 -3.97 7.91 7.31
CA SER A 123 -3.52 8.95 8.25
C SER A 123 -2.23 9.62 7.78
N GLY A 124 -1.84 9.42 6.52
CA GLY A 124 -0.67 10.06 5.90
C GLY A 124 0.35 9.04 5.40
N SER A 125 -0.13 8.01 4.71
CA SER A 125 0.72 7.08 3.99
C SER A 125 1.38 7.76 2.78
N THR A 126 2.62 7.39 2.44
CA THR A 126 3.40 7.97 1.34
C THR A 126 4.25 6.92 0.63
N GLY A 127 4.63 7.21 -0.60
CA GLY A 127 5.58 6.38 -1.36
C GLY A 127 5.08 5.94 -2.73
N SER A 128 3.86 6.30 -3.13
CA SER A 128 3.36 6.00 -4.49
C SER A 128 4.06 6.81 -5.57
N ASP A 129 4.85 7.83 -5.23
CA ASP A 129 5.74 8.50 -6.17
C ASP A 129 6.95 7.65 -6.57
N TYR A 130 7.12 6.49 -5.92
CA TYR A 130 8.10 5.49 -6.27
C TYR A 130 7.55 4.30 -7.06
N THR A 131 6.24 4.23 -7.33
CA THR A 131 5.67 3.15 -8.14
C THR A 131 5.85 3.46 -9.63
N ASP A 132 5.77 2.45 -10.49
CA ASP A 132 5.80 2.53 -11.96
C ASP A 132 7.01 3.24 -12.55
N ILE A 133 8.11 3.25 -11.80
CA ILE A 133 9.37 3.87 -12.16
C ILE A 133 10.53 2.89 -11.96
N SER A 134 11.46 2.87 -12.90
CA SER A 134 12.72 2.13 -12.72
C SER A 134 13.64 2.87 -11.77
N ARG A 135 14.20 2.14 -10.81
CA ARG A 135 15.08 2.67 -9.76
C ARG A 135 16.41 1.96 -9.76
N THR A 136 17.45 2.74 -9.49
CA THR A 136 18.80 2.23 -9.27
C THR A 136 19.05 1.85 -7.81
N SER A 137 20.04 1.00 -7.55
CA SER A 137 20.46 0.60 -6.19
C SER A 137 20.75 1.77 -5.24
N SER A 138 21.13 2.93 -5.77
CA SER A 138 21.37 4.17 -5.01
C SER A 138 20.11 4.98 -4.66
N ASN A 139 18.95 4.60 -5.19
CA ASN A 139 17.69 5.34 -5.04
C ASN A 139 16.50 4.38 -4.94
N GLN A 140 16.68 3.33 -4.13
CA GLN A 140 15.62 2.38 -3.83
C GLN A 140 14.47 3.06 -3.08
N PRO A 141 13.24 2.58 -3.24
CA PRO A 141 12.08 3.30 -2.75
C PRO A 141 11.84 3.07 -1.26
N GLY A 142 11.21 4.07 -0.65
CA GLY A 142 10.71 4.01 0.71
C GLY A 142 9.20 4.13 0.74
N PHE A 143 8.53 3.20 1.42
CA PHE A 143 7.08 3.24 1.63
C PHE A 143 6.77 3.48 3.08
N LYS A 144 5.88 4.44 3.35
CA LYS A 144 5.40 4.72 4.70
C LYS A 144 3.92 4.44 4.77
N PHE A 145 3.54 3.45 5.56
CA PHE A 145 2.16 3.18 5.90
C PHE A 145 1.84 3.91 7.20
N ASN A 146 0.78 4.71 7.19
CA ASN A 146 0.24 5.34 8.39
C ASN A 146 -1.28 5.37 8.28
N PHE A 147 -1.95 4.57 9.10
CA PHE A 147 -3.38 4.32 8.94
C PHE A 147 -4.02 3.88 10.25
N LYS A 148 -5.35 3.79 10.26
CA LYS A 148 -6.08 3.21 11.39
C LYS A 148 -7.19 2.28 10.94
N VAL A 149 -7.43 1.28 11.77
CA VAL A 149 -8.44 0.23 11.55
C VAL A 149 -9.29 0.13 12.80
N ALA A 150 -10.62 0.16 12.65
CA ALA A 150 -11.50 -0.02 13.81
C ALA A 150 -11.37 -1.45 14.36
N LYS A 151 -11.38 -1.61 15.70
CA LYS A 151 -11.11 -2.90 16.36
C LYS A 151 -12.11 -4.01 16.01
N ASP A 152 -13.33 -3.65 15.59
CA ASP A 152 -14.33 -4.60 15.11
C ASP A 152 -14.09 -5.06 13.66
N LYS A 153 -13.16 -4.43 12.94
CA LYS A 153 -12.81 -4.75 11.55
C LYS A 153 -11.56 -5.60 11.42
N LEU A 154 -10.76 -5.70 12.47
CA LEU A 154 -9.54 -6.50 12.51
C LEU A 154 -9.33 -7.05 13.91
N ALA A 155 -9.35 -8.38 14.04
CA ALA A 155 -9.10 -9.03 15.32
C ALA A 155 -7.66 -8.80 15.78
N PHE A 156 -7.46 -8.66 17.08
CA PHE A 156 -6.12 -8.65 17.68
C PHE A 156 -5.37 -9.94 17.30
N ASP A 157 -4.06 -9.82 17.08
CA ASP A 157 -3.16 -10.93 16.74
C ASP A 157 -3.44 -11.59 15.36
N THR A 158 -4.20 -10.90 14.49
CA THR A 158 -4.33 -11.33 13.08
C THR A 158 -2.96 -11.30 12.40
N GLN A 159 -2.57 -12.39 11.74
CA GLN A 159 -1.36 -12.46 10.93
C GLN A 159 -1.42 -11.42 9.80
N LEU A 160 -0.33 -10.69 9.60
CA LEU A 160 -0.19 -9.70 8.55
C LEU A 160 0.95 -10.08 7.61
N TYR A 161 0.95 -9.47 6.43
CA TYR A 161 2.00 -9.62 5.43
C TYR A 161 2.32 -8.25 4.86
N LEU A 162 3.61 -7.95 4.69
CA LEU A 162 4.07 -6.98 3.71
C LEU A 162 4.17 -7.71 2.38
N ASN A 163 3.39 -7.30 1.39
CA ASN A 163 3.45 -7.79 0.03
C ASN A 163 3.94 -6.67 -0.90
N VAL A 164 4.68 -7.04 -1.92
CA VAL A 164 5.22 -6.10 -2.90
C VAL A 164 5.08 -6.72 -4.29
N MET A 165 4.68 -5.93 -5.26
CA MET A 165 4.75 -6.31 -6.69
C MET A 165 5.95 -5.59 -7.31
N VAL A 166 6.91 -6.38 -7.80
CA VAL A 166 8.20 -5.89 -8.25
C VAL A 166 8.55 -6.50 -9.60
N GLY A 167 9.05 -5.68 -10.51
CA GLY A 167 9.69 -6.10 -11.74
C GLY A 167 11.21 -5.99 -11.58
N ASP A 168 11.89 -7.09 -11.84
CA ASP A 168 13.34 -7.25 -11.68
C ASP A 168 13.98 -7.41 -13.07
N TYR A 169 15.05 -6.67 -13.31
CA TYR A 169 15.57 -6.32 -14.63
C TYR A 169 16.81 -7.12 -15.03
N ASP A 170 17.58 -7.69 -14.09
CA ASP A 170 18.93 -8.21 -14.38
C ASP A 170 19.29 -9.56 -13.72
N THR A 171 18.33 -10.49 -13.67
CA THR A 171 18.57 -11.84 -13.12
C THR A 171 19.42 -12.78 -13.98
N GLU A 172 20.60 -12.34 -14.42
CA GLU A 172 21.61 -13.26 -14.90
C GLU A 172 22.27 -13.98 -13.70
N GLY A 173 21.75 -15.16 -13.36
CA GLY A 173 22.56 -16.20 -12.71
C GLY A 173 22.32 -16.46 -11.22
N SER A 174 21.30 -15.87 -10.59
CA SER A 174 20.87 -16.26 -9.24
C SER A 174 19.51 -16.96 -9.26
N SER A 175 19.47 -18.20 -8.79
CA SER A 175 18.25 -19.02 -8.75
C SER A 175 17.23 -18.55 -7.70
N GLU A 176 17.57 -17.53 -6.91
CA GLU A 176 16.77 -17.04 -5.79
C GLU A 176 16.87 -15.51 -5.73
N TYR A 177 15.92 -14.85 -6.37
CA TYR A 177 15.73 -13.42 -6.17
C TYR A 177 15.24 -13.19 -4.74
N LYS A 178 15.95 -12.34 -4.00
CA LYS A 178 15.60 -11.94 -2.64
C LYS A 178 15.62 -10.42 -2.62
N LEU A 179 14.62 -9.84 -1.98
CA LEU A 179 14.55 -8.40 -1.79
C LEU A 179 14.81 -8.08 -0.32
N PRO A 180 16.03 -7.64 0.05
CA PRO A 180 16.34 -7.26 1.41
C PRO A 180 15.58 -5.99 1.78
N VAL A 181 15.13 -5.92 3.04
CA VAL A 181 14.33 -4.79 3.51
C VAL A 181 14.71 -4.43 4.94
N THR A 182 14.74 -3.13 5.23
CA THR A 182 14.71 -2.61 6.60
C THR A 182 13.35 -2.03 6.87
N LEU A 183 12.74 -2.49 7.95
CA LEU A 183 11.46 -2.01 8.44
C LEU A 183 11.68 -1.18 9.69
N LYS A 184 10.83 -0.18 9.90
CA LYS A 184 10.65 0.47 11.19
C LYS A 184 9.24 0.21 11.66
N THR A 185 9.12 -0.57 12.71
CA THR A 185 7.85 -1.00 13.29
C THR A 185 7.15 0.16 13.99
N VAL A 186 5.90 -0.06 14.38
CA VAL A 186 5.02 0.94 15.00
C VAL A 186 5.57 1.54 16.30
N ASP A 187 6.43 0.82 17.02
CA ASP A 187 7.14 1.26 18.22
C ASP A 187 8.50 1.94 17.92
N GLY A 188 8.86 2.06 16.64
CA GLY A 188 10.11 2.63 16.16
C GLY A 188 11.28 1.65 16.12
N THR A 189 11.08 0.37 16.44
CA THR A 189 12.14 -0.65 16.42
C THR A 189 12.51 -0.99 14.97
N PRO A 190 13.80 -0.99 14.59
CA PRO A 190 14.21 -1.46 13.28
C PRO A 190 14.15 -3.00 13.22
N LEU A 191 13.64 -3.54 12.12
CA LEU A 191 13.64 -4.96 11.80
C LEU A 191 14.20 -5.16 10.39
N THR A 192 15.27 -5.93 10.26
CA THR A 192 15.80 -6.34 8.95
C THR A 192 15.20 -7.68 8.56
N GLY A 193 14.81 -7.82 7.31
CA GLY A 193 14.28 -9.06 6.74
C GLY A 193 14.62 -9.21 5.27
N GLU A 194 14.19 -10.33 4.71
CA GLU A 194 14.24 -10.61 3.27
C GLU A 194 12.82 -11.00 2.85
N LEU A 195 12.30 -10.40 1.78
CA LEU A 195 11.02 -10.84 1.22
C LEU A 195 11.24 -12.09 0.37
N GLU A 196 10.36 -13.08 0.56
CA GLU A 196 10.36 -14.31 -0.24
C GLU A 196 9.63 -14.06 -1.56
N THR A 197 10.28 -14.38 -2.67
CA THR A 197 9.74 -14.09 -4.01
C THR A 197 9.00 -15.29 -4.58
N SER A 198 7.89 -15.02 -5.27
CA SER A 198 6.97 -16.06 -5.68
C SER A 198 7.42 -16.84 -6.92
N ALA A 199 8.31 -16.28 -7.75
CA ALA A 199 8.82 -16.92 -8.96
C ALA A 199 10.35 -17.08 -8.93
N LYS A 200 10.81 -18.26 -9.35
CA LYS A 200 12.23 -18.61 -9.54
C LYS A 200 12.58 -18.63 -11.04
N GLY A 201 13.80 -18.22 -11.37
CA GLY A 201 14.39 -18.36 -12.72
C GLY A 201 14.80 -17.05 -13.40
N ASP A 202 15.48 -17.23 -14.52
CA ASP A 202 16.44 -16.28 -15.11
C ASP A 202 15.84 -15.55 -16.31
N LYS A 203 14.64 -14.97 -16.15
CA LYS A 203 14.06 -14.13 -17.22
C LYS A 203 14.10 -12.68 -16.82
N ASP A 204 14.83 -11.90 -17.60
CA ASP A 204 14.89 -10.45 -17.48
C ASP A 204 13.51 -9.83 -17.60
N GLY A 205 13.27 -8.80 -16.80
CA GLY A 205 12.01 -8.09 -16.71
C GLY A 205 10.88 -8.90 -16.05
N ARG A 206 11.15 -10.03 -15.40
CA ARG A 206 10.06 -10.82 -14.81
C ARG A 206 9.36 -10.05 -13.69
N ILE A 207 8.02 -9.97 -13.77
CA ILE A 207 7.16 -9.48 -12.70
C ILE A 207 6.97 -10.58 -11.63
N ARG A 208 7.19 -10.20 -10.37
CA ARG A 208 7.20 -11.08 -9.19
C ARG A 208 6.42 -10.42 -8.06
N SER A 209 5.84 -11.25 -7.19
CA SER A 209 5.48 -10.80 -5.84
C SER A 209 6.59 -11.18 -4.88
N ALA A 210 6.78 -10.36 -3.86
CA ALA A 210 7.62 -10.67 -2.72
C ALA A 210 6.84 -10.42 -1.43
N SER A 211 6.97 -11.31 -0.45
CA SER A 211 6.18 -11.27 0.77
C SER A 211 7.03 -11.46 2.02
N LEU A 212 6.66 -10.79 3.12
CA LEU A 212 7.26 -10.96 4.44
C LEU A 212 6.15 -11.01 5.51
N PRO A 213 6.03 -12.11 6.29
CA PRO A 213 5.08 -12.16 7.39
C PRO A 213 5.45 -11.16 8.50
N LEU A 214 4.43 -10.46 9.00
CA LEU A 214 4.54 -9.49 10.07
C LEU A 214 3.68 -9.88 11.27
N GLN A 215 4.20 -9.68 12.47
CA GLN A 215 3.41 -9.81 13.69
C GLN A 215 2.49 -8.59 13.85
N PHE A 216 1.31 -8.80 14.45
CA PHE A 216 0.33 -7.74 14.64
C PHE A 216 0.91 -6.51 15.35
N ASN A 217 1.69 -6.72 16.41
CA ASN A 217 2.32 -5.68 17.22
C ASN A 217 3.52 -4.98 16.55
N GLN A 218 4.02 -5.50 15.41
CA GLN A 218 5.01 -4.80 14.60
C GLN A 218 4.37 -3.68 13.78
N VAL A 219 3.09 -3.81 13.45
CA VAL A 219 2.35 -2.86 12.61
C VAL A 219 1.39 -2.01 13.43
N PHE A 220 0.76 -2.56 14.46
CA PHE A 220 -0.31 -1.89 15.20
C PHE A 220 0.02 -1.64 16.66
N LEU A 221 -0.35 -0.44 17.12
CA LEU A 221 -0.51 -0.11 18.54
C LEU A 221 -2.00 -0.05 18.89
N ASP A 222 -2.29 -0.30 20.16
CA ASP A 222 -3.64 -0.11 20.69
C ASP A 222 -3.96 1.39 20.80
N GLY A 223 -4.89 1.87 19.98
CA GLY A 223 -5.36 3.25 20.00
C GLY A 223 -5.96 3.68 21.34
N ASP A 224 -6.50 2.75 22.14
CA ASP A 224 -6.99 3.05 23.49
C ASP A 224 -5.85 3.55 24.41
N THR A 225 -4.63 3.05 24.19
CA THR A 225 -3.45 3.47 24.97
C THR A 225 -2.82 4.78 24.46
N ASN A 226 -3.13 5.17 23.22
CA ASN A 226 -2.58 6.34 22.54
C ASN A 226 -3.60 7.49 22.34
N GLY A 227 -4.83 7.34 22.86
CA GLY A 227 -5.86 8.38 22.87
C GLY A 227 -6.87 8.32 21.72
N GLU A 228 -6.81 7.33 20.83
CA GLU A 228 -7.82 7.06 19.80
C GLU A 228 -8.60 5.78 20.11
N VAL A 229 -9.57 5.90 21.02
CA VAL A 229 -10.33 4.75 21.52
C VAL A 229 -11.12 4.04 20.42
N GLY A 230 -11.06 2.71 20.40
CA GLY A 230 -11.79 1.85 19.45
C GLY A 230 -11.07 1.57 18.14
N TYR A 231 -9.81 1.98 18.02
CA TYR A 231 -8.98 1.77 16.82
C TYR A 231 -7.67 1.05 17.14
N TRP A 232 -7.15 0.35 16.14
CA TRP A 232 -5.75 0.01 15.99
C TRP A 232 -5.06 1.11 15.20
N LEU A 233 -3.95 1.63 15.72
CA LEU A 233 -3.12 2.63 15.05
C LEU A 233 -1.99 1.90 14.32
N GLY A 234 -2.04 1.91 12.99
CA GLY A 234 -1.10 1.21 12.11
C GLY A 234 0.02 2.13 11.64
N SER A 235 1.27 1.70 11.78
CA SER A 235 2.44 2.35 11.19
C SER A 235 3.50 1.33 10.81
N LEU A 236 4.07 1.48 9.61
CA LEU A 236 5.24 0.74 9.17
C LEU A 236 6.00 1.59 8.15
N GLU A 237 7.29 1.81 8.37
CA GLU A 237 8.17 2.39 7.34
C GLU A 237 8.99 1.25 6.72
N VAL A 238 9.02 1.19 5.40
CA VAL A 238 9.65 0.15 4.59
C VAL A 238 10.74 0.79 3.76
N ASP A 239 11.95 0.27 3.84
CA ASP A 239 13.12 0.73 3.10
C ASP A 239 13.77 -0.47 2.40
N PHE A 240 13.69 -0.50 1.07
CA PHE A 240 14.25 -1.60 0.28
C PHE A 240 15.76 -1.43 0.09
N GLN A 241 16.48 -2.50 0.37
CA GLN A 241 17.94 -2.53 0.34
C GLN A 241 18.36 -3.48 -0.78
N ALA A 242 18.43 -2.98 -2.01
CA ALA A 242 18.90 -3.75 -3.16
C ALA A 242 20.26 -3.20 -3.64
N PRO A 243 21.37 -3.41 -2.89
CA PRO A 243 22.68 -2.89 -3.25
C PRO A 243 23.27 -3.58 -4.49
N ASP A 244 22.97 -4.87 -4.63
CA ASP A 244 23.52 -5.76 -5.68
C ASP A 244 22.56 -5.98 -6.85
N ASP A 245 21.33 -5.45 -6.75
CA ASP A 245 20.34 -5.43 -7.82
C ASP A 245 20.06 -3.96 -8.18
N PRO A 246 20.76 -3.46 -9.22
CA PRO A 246 20.72 -2.07 -9.62
C PRO A 246 19.46 -1.68 -10.39
N TYR A 247 18.49 -2.56 -10.65
CA TYR A 247 17.34 -2.18 -11.47
C TYR A 247 16.06 -2.88 -11.01
N ASN A 248 15.26 -2.15 -10.26
CA ASN A 248 13.94 -2.58 -9.81
C ASN A 248 12.87 -1.56 -10.18
N ALA A 249 11.67 -2.04 -10.48
CA ALA A 249 10.46 -1.24 -10.52
C ALA A 249 9.41 -1.86 -9.62
N TYR A 250 8.56 -1.03 -9.03
CA TYR A 250 7.55 -1.43 -8.07
C TYR A 250 6.21 -0.97 -8.58
N ASP A 251 5.21 -1.85 -8.64
CA ASP A 251 3.82 -1.49 -9.00
C ASP A 251 3.08 -1.07 -7.72
N PHE A 252 3.29 -1.81 -6.63
CA PHE A 252 2.78 -1.41 -5.31
C PHE A 252 3.51 -2.07 -4.15
N ALA A 253 3.30 -1.48 -2.96
CA ALA A 253 3.54 -2.11 -1.67
C ALA A 253 2.22 -2.18 -0.88
N GLU A 254 1.98 -3.28 -0.19
CA GLU A 254 0.73 -3.57 0.52
C GLU A 254 0.98 -4.18 1.90
N ILE A 255 0.22 -3.73 2.91
CA ILE A 255 0.03 -4.49 4.15
C ILE A 255 -1.33 -5.15 4.10
N SER A 256 -1.39 -6.47 4.24
CA SER A 256 -2.67 -7.20 4.20
C SER A 256 -2.72 -8.43 5.10
N THR A 257 -3.92 -8.97 5.26
CA THR A 257 -4.16 -10.19 6.05
C THR A 257 -3.92 -11.48 5.26
N GLN A 258 -3.46 -11.35 4.01
CA GLN A 258 -3.20 -12.47 3.11
C GLN A 258 -1.88 -12.25 2.39
N GLU A 259 -1.19 -13.34 2.15
CA GLU A 259 0.00 -13.32 1.32
C GLU A 259 -0.37 -13.34 -0.16
N ILE A 260 0.31 -12.55 -0.99
CA ILE A 260 0.18 -12.61 -2.45
C ILE A 260 0.98 -13.81 -2.97
N GLN A 261 0.33 -14.95 -3.03
CA GLN A 261 0.90 -16.22 -3.48
C GLN A 261 0.76 -16.44 -4.99
N ILE A 262 1.79 -17.01 -5.63
CA ILE A 262 1.62 -17.64 -6.95
C ILE A 262 0.98 -19.00 -6.72
N THR A 263 -0.27 -19.15 -7.16
CA THR A 263 -0.82 -20.50 -7.31
C THR A 263 -0.26 -21.13 -8.58
N LEU A 264 0.92 -21.77 -8.49
CA LEU A 264 1.53 -22.50 -9.62
C LEU A 264 0.65 -23.68 -10.09
N GLU A 265 -0.23 -24.18 -9.23
CA GLU A 265 -1.05 -25.37 -9.48
C GLU A 265 -2.11 -25.20 -10.58
N SER A 266 -2.61 -23.98 -10.81
CA SER A 266 -3.71 -23.76 -11.76
C SER A 266 -3.32 -24.16 -13.20
N ASN A 267 -2.03 -24.04 -13.54
CA ASN A 267 -1.55 -24.25 -14.90
C ASN A 267 -0.88 -25.60 -15.16
N GLU A 268 -0.40 -26.34 -14.16
CA GLU A 268 -0.02 -27.73 -14.39
C GLU A 268 -1.28 -28.60 -14.60
N ALA A 269 -2.33 -28.38 -13.78
CA ALA A 269 -3.62 -29.02 -13.97
C ALA A 269 -4.28 -28.60 -15.30
N ALA A 270 -4.23 -27.31 -15.69
CA ALA A 270 -4.77 -26.85 -16.97
C ALA A 270 -3.94 -27.34 -18.18
N ARG A 271 -2.60 -27.33 -18.10
CA ARG A 271 -1.72 -27.89 -19.15
C ARG A 271 -1.88 -29.40 -19.28
N LEU A 272 -1.95 -30.14 -18.17
CA LEU A 272 -2.22 -31.59 -18.19
C LEU A 272 -3.61 -31.85 -18.81
N ARG A 273 -4.66 -31.13 -18.39
CA ARG A 273 -6.00 -31.26 -19.00
C ARG A 273 -6.02 -30.94 -20.49
N ALA A 274 -5.27 -29.93 -20.95
CA ALA A 274 -5.13 -29.61 -22.37
C ALA A 274 -4.37 -30.69 -23.15
N LYS A 275 -3.30 -31.24 -22.56
CA LYS A 275 -2.50 -32.33 -23.14
C LYS A 275 -3.28 -33.64 -23.25
N PHE A 276 -4.15 -33.94 -22.30
CA PHE A 276 -5.03 -35.13 -22.34
C PHE A 276 -6.23 -34.97 -23.29
N LYS A 277 -6.72 -33.76 -23.56
CA LYS A 277 -7.81 -33.53 -24.54
C LYS A 277 -7.36 -33.70 -26.01
N GLY A 278 -6.06 -33.59 -26.31
CA GLY A 278 -5.52 -33.79 -27.68
C GLY A 278 -5.17 -35.24 -28.05
N GLY A 279 -5.27 -36.19 -27.11
CA GLY A 279 -4.64 -37.52 -27.21
C GLY A 279 -5.53 -38.71 -27.56
N PHE A 280 -6.80 -38.52 -27.94
CA PHE A 280 -7.66 -39.63 -28.40
C PHE A 280 -8.34 -39.26 -29.72
N LYS A 281 -7.60 -39.33 -30.83
CA LYS A 281 -8.19 -39.70 -32.11
C LYS A 281 -7.92 -41.20 -32.29
N ARG A 282 -8.99 -41.99 -32.25
CA ARG A 282 -8.97 -43.39 -32.68
C ARG A 282 -8.77 -43.47 -34.19
#